data_AF-A0A7L3AY25-F1
#
_entry.id   AF-A0A7L3AY25-F1
#
_cell.length_a   1.000
_cell.length_b   1.000
_cell.length_c   1.000
_cell.angle_alpha   90.00
_cell.angle_beta   90.00
_cell.angle_gamma   90.00
#
_symmetry.space_group_name_H-M   'P 1'
#
loop_
_entity.id
_entity.type
_entity.pdbx_description
1 polymer ?
#
loop_
_entity_poly.entity_id
_entity_poly.type
_entity_poly.pdbx_seq_one_letter_code
_entity_poly.pdbx_strand_id
1 'polypeptide(L)'
;VVFVFVLDYQMFEVQLVLRQALQNVWTQPLGDKKVMVKKVSPQHRKLLENSPYDYCQKELILLSARGFTNLFQTLVKAKKPLVGHNMLMDLLHLHDKFYKPLPESYEEFKRNIHNLFPVLIDTKTVTKSIWKKCLFPRASNLLEVYEVLCSSSLNPEDPTCPVMALASDCSRYAEKKSPHKAGYDAFLCGSVLLKSAHLLLRRSTDDAVEANPSFSEYLTVLAEYLNKVNVIRGGVSSINFSGEDVPCQHPPVLVVHVRGWPGLNERHIYQEFKALCCFDVRRLSKNQFILLSSKFQHVRLVLRDYKCHPHLRVSVYRHWRHSPRVNCLLQ
;
A
#
# COMPACT_ATOMS: atom_id res chain seq x y z
N VAL A 1 40.52 36.50 -10.10
CA VAL A 1 40.02 35.16 -10.49
C VAL A 1 40.68 34.15 -9.57
N VAL A 2 39.93 33.22 -9.00
CA VAL A 2 40.44 32.20 -8.06
C VAL A 2 40.17 30.82 -8.66
N PHE A 3 41.04 29.84 -8.43
CA PHE A 3 40.85 28.46 -8.86
C PHE A 3 40.64 27.54 -7.65
N VAL A 4 39.63 26.69 -7.71
CA VAL A 4 39.32 25.69 -6.69
C VAL A 4 39.55 24.32 -7.29
N PHE A 5 40.33 23.48 -6.61
CA PHE A 5 40.55 22.08 -7.01
C PHE A 5 39.44 21.20 -6.47
N VAL A 6 38.95 20.27 -7.30
CA VAL A 6 37.81 19.43 -6.96
C VAL A 6 38.08 17.99 -7.40
N LEU A 7 37.62 17.03 -6.59
CA LEU A 7 37.57 15.62 -6.97
C LEU A 7 36.45 15.40 -8.00
N ASP A 8 36.65 14.46 -8.92
CA ASP A 8 35.90 14.32 -10.19
C ASP A 8 34.36 14.29 -10.05
N TYR A 9 33.81 13.91 -8.89
CA TYR A 9 32.35 13.85 -8.63
C TYR A 9 31.74 15.09 -7.94
N GLN A 10 32.55 16.04 -7.46
CA GLN A 10 32.09 17.18 -6.65
C GLN A 10 32.09 18.53 -7.37
N MET A 11 32.51 18.57 -8.64
CA MET A 11 32.61 19.81 -9.44
C MET A 11 31.31 20.61 -9.42
N PHE A 12 30.16 19.94 -9.58
CA PHE A 12 28.86 20.58 -9.63
C PHE A 12 28.40 21.08 -8.26
N GLU A 13 28.60 20.30 -7.19
CA GLU A 13 28.24 20.70 -5.83
C GLU A 13 29.03 21.91 -5.37
N VAL A 14 30.34 21.94 -5.65
CA VAL A 14 31.20 23.09 -5.31
C VAL A 14 30.75 24.35 -6.03
N GLN A 15 30.39 24.26 -7.31
CA GLN A 15 29.84 25.39 -8.05
C GLN A 15 28.53 25.89 -7.44
N LEU A 16 27.63 24.97 -7.08
CA LEU A 16 26.34 25.29 -6.47
C LEU A 16 26.52 26.01 -5.12
N VAL A 17 27.34 25.44 -4.23
CA VAL A 17 27.62 25.98 -2.89
C VAL A 17 28.27 27.36 -2.99
N LEU A 18 29.28 27.53 -3.86
CA LEU A 18 29.96 28.81 -4.04
C LEU A 18 29.01 29.90 -4.55
N ARG A 19 28.16 29.57 -5.53
CA ARG A 19 27.17 30.51 -6.08
C ARG A 19 26.06 30.83 -5.08
N GLN A 20 25.74 29.91 -4.17
CA GLN A 20 24.72 30.11 -3.13
C GLN A 20 25.25 30.94 -1.97
N ALA A 21 26.52 30.71 -1.56
CA ALA A 21 27.18 31.43 -0.49
C ALA A 21 27.61 32.86 -0.88
N LEU A 22 28.03 33.06 -2.14
CA LEU A 22 28.58 34.33 -2.61
C LEU A 22 27.73 34.87 -3.75
N GLN A 23 27.07 36.03 -3.55
CA GLN A 23 26.17 36.61 -4.55
C GLN A 23 26.90 37.26 -5.74
N ASN A 24 28.17 37.64 -5.56
CA ASN A 24 28.98 38.41 -6.51
C ASN A 24 30.05 37.56 -7.22
N VAL A 25 29.82 36.26 -7.38
CA VAL A 25 30.74 35.36 -8.08
C VAL A 25 30.05 34.57 -9.19
N TRP A 26 30.84 34.22 -10.20
CA TRP A 26 30.49 33.31 -11.28
C TRP A 26 31.49 32.15 -11.30
N THR A 27 30.99 30.94 -11.53
CA THR A 27 31.84 29.74 -11.59
C THR A 27 31.82 29.13 -12.99
N GLN A 28 32.97 28.63 -13.43
CA GLN A 28 33.14 27.94 -14.70
C GLN A 28 34.09 26.76 -14.53
N PRO A 29 33.74 25.54 -14.96
CA PRO A 29 34.63 24.39 -14.92
C PRO A 29 35.80 24.58 -15.89
N LEU A 30 36.98 24.10 -15.49
CA LEU A 30 38.23 24.17 -16.25
C LEU A 30 38.86 22.78 -16.27
N GLY A 31 38.44 21.96 -17.25
CA GLY A 31 38.70 20.53 -17.25
C GLY A 31 37.93 19.81 -16.13
N ASP A 32 38.42 18.64 -15.72
CA ASP A 32 37.68 17.74 -14.82
C ASP A 32 37.98 17.96 -13.32
N LYS A 33 38.98 18.78 -12.99
CA LYS A 33 39.48 18.92 -11.60
C LYS A 33 39.54 20.35 -11.05
N LYS A 34 39.10 21.35 -11.83
CA LYS A 34 39.22 22.76 -11.42
C LYS A 34 37.95 23.55 -11.70
N VAL A 35 37.56 24.39 -10.76
CA VAL A 35 36.54 25.42 -10.94
C VAL A 35 37.20 26.79 -10.91
N MET A 36 36.99 27.57 -11.95
CA MET A 36 37.34 28.98 -11.98
C MET A 36 36.23 29.80 -11.33
N VAL A 37 36.60 30.69 -10.40
CA VAL A 37 35.71 31.64 -9.74
C VAL A 37 36.07 33.06 -10.17
N LYS A 38 35.15 33.75 -10.83
CA LYS A 38 35.26 35.15 -11.25
C LYS A 38 34.37 36.02 -10.37
N LYS A 39 34.89 37.16 -9.90
CA LYS A 39 34.06 38.19 -9.29
C LYS A 39 33.24 38.87 -10.38
N VAL A 40 31.94 38.97 -10.21
CA VAL A 40 31.00 39.58 -11.17
C VAL A 40 30.00 40.44 -10.42
N SER A 41 29.45 41.46 -11.09
CA SER A 41 28.36 42.24 -10.51
C SER A 41 27.07 41.39 -10.43
N PRO A 42 26.17 41.66 -9.47
CA PRO A 42 24.90 40.93 -9.37
C PRO A 42 24.03 41.03 -10.63
N GLN A 43 24.08 42.16 -11.33
CA GLN A 43 23.37 42.36 -12.60
C GLN A 43 23.93 41.46 -13.70
N HIS A 44 25.26 41.41 -13.83
CA HIS A 44 25.92 40.56 -14.82
C HIS A 44 25.71 39.07 -14.53
N ARG A 45 25.72 38.68 -13.25
CA ARG A 45 25.40 37.32 -12.84
C ARG A 45 24.01 36.87 -13.31
N LYS A 46 22.98 37.70 -13.12
CA LYS A 46 21.62 37.37 -13.59
C LYS A 46 21.56 37.14 -15.10
N LEU A 47 22.29 37.93 -15.88
CA LEU A 47 22.38 37.74 -17.33
C LEU A 47 23.02 36.39 -17.69
N LEU A 48 24.08 35.99 -16.96
CA LEU A 48 24.76 34.72 -17.17
C LEU A 48 23.92 33.51 -16.72
N GLU A 49 23.17 33.61 -15.63
CA GLU A 49 22.25 32.54 -15.17
C GLU A 49 21.11 32.28 -16.16
N ASN A 50 20.68 33.30 -16.90
CA ASN A 50 19.64 33.18 -17.93
C ASN A 50 20.20 32.80 -19.32
N SER A 51 21.52 32.60 -19.44
CA SER A 51 22.18 32.23 -20.68
C SER A 51 22.23 30.71 -20.84
N PRO A 52 22.15 30.17 -22.08
CA PRO A 52 22.36 28.74 -22.34
C PRO A 52 23.78 28.24 -21.97
N TYR A 53 24.71 29.15 -21.67
CA TYR A 53 26.07 28.84 -21.25
C TYR A 53 26.24 28.72 -19.71
N ASP A 54 25.16 28.52 -18.95
CA ASP A 54 25.30 28.25 -17.51
C ASP A 54 25.87 26.86 -17.24
N TYR A 55 27.19 26.81 -17.04
CA TYR A 55 27.93 25.59 -16.70
C TYR A 55 27.55 24.96 -15.35
N CYS A 56 26.90 25.70 -14.45
CA CYS A 56 26.42 25.11 -13.19
C CYS A 56 25.17 24.24 -13.42
N GLN A 57 24.49 24.40 -14.57
CA GLN A 57 23.30 23.64 -14.98
C GLN A 57 22.31 23.41 -13.83
N LYS A 58 22.10 24.45 -13.01
CA LYS A 58 21.36 24.36 -11.74
C LYS A 58 19.98 23.72 -11.93
N GLU A 59 19.31 24.05 -13.03
CA GLU A 59 18.00 23.51 -13.37
C GLU A 59 18.06 22.01 -13.70
N LEU A 60 19.06 21.55 -14.45
CA LEU A 60 19.28 20.12 -14.71
C LEU A 60 19.58 19.34 -13.43
N ILE A 61 20.36 19.92 -12.51
CA ILE A 61 20.65 19.34 -11.20
C ILE A 61 19.37 19.23 -10.37
N LEU A 62 18.58 20.29 -10.30
CA LEU A 62 17.31 20.28 -9.57
C LEU A 62 16.32 19.27 -10.17
N LEU A 63 16.29 19.14 -11.50
CA LEU A 63 15.49 18.13 -12.20
C LEU A 63 15.97 16.71 -11.92
N SER A 64 17.29 16.47 -11.94
CA SER A 64 17.91 15.19 -11.61
C SER A 64 17.68 14.80 -10.14
N ALA A 65 17.88 15.75 -9.22
CA ALA A 65 17.69 15.56 -7.79
C ALA A 65 16.23 15.27 -7.40
N ARG A 66 15.26 15.81 -8.15
CA ARG A 66 13.84 15.44 -7.97
C ARG A 66 13.57 13.97 -8.29
N GLY A 67 14.30 13.39 -9.25
CA GLY A 67 14.23 11.97 -9.60
C GLY A 67 12.79 11.46 -9.77
N PHE A 68 12.45 10.41 -9.03
CA PHE A 68 11.12 9.78 -9.06
C PHE A 68 9.97 10.71 -8.66
N THR A 69 10.24 11.80 -7.94
CA THR A 69 9.23 12.79 -7.54
C THR A 69 8.52 13.40 -8.76
N ASN A 70 9.22 13.53 -9.89
CA ASN A 70 8.61 14.01 -11.13
C ASN A 70 7.51 13.05 -11.64
N LEU A 71 7.75 11.74 -11.54
CA LEU A 71 6.75 10.72 -11.88
C LEU A 71 5.56 10.78 -10.92
N PHE A 72 5.82 10.86 -9.62
CA PHE A 72 4.77 11.03 -8.61
C PHE A 72 3.89 12.27 -8.88
N GLN A 73 4.51 13.42 -9.16
CA GLN A 73 3.79 14.65 -9.51
C GLN A 73 2.95 14.48 -10.78
N THR A 74 3.44 13.71 -11.75
CA THR A 74 2.71 13.41 -12.99
C THR A 74 1.48 12.54 -12.69
N LEU A 75 1.63 11.51 -11.85
CA LEU A 75 0.51 10.67 -11.40
C LEU A 75 -0.55 11.50 -10.66
N VAL A 76 -0.12 12.36 -9.73
CA VAL A 76 -1.02 13.24 -8.97
C VAL A 76 -1.75 14.23 -9.89
N LYS A 77 -1.07 14.82 -10.88
CA LYS A 77 -1.68 15.75 -11.86
C LYS A 77 -2.66 15.05 -12.79
N ALA A 78 -2.41 13.79 -13.14
CA ALA A 78 -3.26 13.04 -14.05
C ALA A 78 -4.66 12.76 -13.47
N LYS A 79 -4.80 12.71 -12.13
CA LYS A 79 -6.07 12.46 -11.43
C LYS A 79 -6.84 11.23 -11.91
N LYS A 80 -6.13 10.27 -12.49
CA LYS A 80 -6.68 8.99 -12.92
C LYS A 80 -6.93 8.07 -11.72
N PRO A 81 -7.87 7.12 -11.80
CA PRO A 81 -8.07 6.12 -10.77
C PRO A 81 -6.78 5.39 -10.43
N LEU A 82 -6.43 5.35 -9.15
CA LEU A 82 -5.28 4.62 -8.64
C LEU A 82 -5.76 3.29 -8.07
N VAL A 83 -5.26 2.20 -8.66
CA VAL A 83 -5.66 0.83 -8.34
C VAL A 83 -4.53 0.16 -7.56
N GLY A 84 -4.86 -0.55 -6.48
CA GLY A 84 -3.92 -1.31 -5.69
C GLY A 84 -4.56 -2.51 -5.00
N HIS A 85 -3.74 -3.37 -4.38
CA HIS A 85 -4.23 -4.53 -3.64
C HIS A 85 -3.75 -4.43 -2.21
N ASN A 86 -4.66 -4.19 -1.27
CA ASN A 86 -4.32 -3.94 0.13
C ASN A 86 -3.33 -2.76 0.26
N MET A 87 -3.67 -1.65 -0.38
CA MET A 87 -2.74 -0.57 -0.75
C MET A 87 -2.46 0.46 0.36
N LEU A 88 -2.87 0.20 1.60
CA LEU A 88 -2.70 1.17 2.70
C LEU A 88 -1.21 1.51 2.93
N MET A 89 -0.35 0.51 2.92
CA MET A 89 1.10 0.72 3.10
C MET A 89 1.70 1.46 1.92
N ASP A 90 1.24 1.18 0.70
CA ASP A 90 1.66 1.91 -0.50
C ASP A 90 1.32 3.40 -0.38
N LEU A 91 0.10 3.72 0.08
CA LEU A 91 -0.33 5.11 0.28
C LEU A 91 0.47 5.82 1.38
N LEU A 92 0.75 5.13 2.50
CA LEU A 92 1.59 5.68 3.57
C LEU A 92 3.00 6.00 3.07
N HIS A 93 3.62 5.09 2.31
CA HIS A 93 4.94 5.33 1.74
C HIS A 93 4.94 6.38 0.64
N LEU A 94 3.92 6.42 -0.23
CA LEU A 94 3.78 7.45 -1.25
C LEU A 94 3.66 8.84 -0.61
N HIS A 95 2.88 8.95 0.47
CA HIS A 95 2.75 10.19 1.24
C HIS A 95 4.09 10.59 1.85
N ASP A 96 4.69 9.73 2.69
CA ASP A 96 5.93 10.01 3.43
C ASP A 96 7.13 10.32 2.52
N LYS A 97 7.26 9.60 1.40
CA LYS A 97 8.46 9.68 0.54
C LYS A 97 8.37 10.71 -0.57
N PHE A 98 7.16 11.00 -1.07
CA PHE A 98 7.02 11.84 -2.27
C PHE A 98 6.08 13.05 -2.10
N TYR A 99 5.35 13.14 -0.99
CA TYR A 99 4.50 14.29 -0.70
C TYR A 99 4.99 15.09 0.52
N LYS A 100 4.80 14.57 1.74
CA LYS A 100 5.09 15.23 3.01
C LYS A 100 5.27 14.17 4.09
N PRO A 101 5.92 14.47 5.23
CA PRO A 101 5.89 13.57 6.39
C PRO A 101 4.46 13.20 6.78
N LEU A 102 4.25 11.97 7.24
CA LEU A 102 2.92 11.51 7.69
C LEU A 102 2.39 12.46 8.78
N PRO A 103 1.14 12.94 8.66
CA PRO A 103 0.58 13.84 9.65
C PRO A 103 0.21 13.06 10.93
N GLU A 104 0.19 13.77 12.06
CA GLU A 104 -0.27 13.20 13.33
C GLU A 104 -1.78 12.91 13.33
N SER A 105 -2.54 13.70 12.56
CA SER A 105 -3.99 13.56 12.43
C SER A 105 -4.35 12.57 11.33
N TYR A 106 -5.12 11.56 11.71
CA TYR A 106 -5.71 10.60 10.79
C TYR A 106 -6.58 11.27 9.71
N GLU A 107 -7.38 12.26 10.09
CA GLU A 107 -8.24 12.99 9.16
C GLU A 107 -7.44 13.84 8.17
N GLU A 108 -6.31 14.38 8.61
CA GLU A 108 -5.39 15.07 7.71
C GLU A 108 -4.76 14.09 6.71
N PHE A 109 -4.37 12.89 7.15
CA PHE A 109 -3.87 11.86 6.25
C PHE A 109 -4.92 11.50 5.18
N LYS A 110 -6.18 11.28 5.59
CA LYS A 110 -7.28 10.99 4.65
C LYS A 110 -7.46 12.10 3.62
N ARG A 111 -7.57 13.34 4.08
CA ARG A 111 -7.72 14.51 3.21
C ARG A 111 -6.54 14.68 2.24
N ASN A 112 -5.31 14.51 2.73
CA ASN A 112 -4.12 14.59 1.89
C ASN A 112 -4.14 13.54 0.79
N ILE A 113 -4.37 12.27 1.13
CA ILE A 113 -4.43 11.18 0.16
C ILE A 113 -5.57 11.39 -0.85
N HIS A 114 -6.77 11.75 -0.40
CA HIS A 114 -7.91 11.97 -1.29
C HIS A 114 -7.68 13.15 -2.25
N ASN A 115 -7.03 14.21 -1.79
CA ASN A 115 -6.62 15.33 -2.64
C ASN A 115 -5.58 14.91 -3.68
N LEU A 116 -4.63 14.03 -3.31
CA LEU A 116 -3.62 13.51 -4.24
C LEU A 116 -4.25 12.59 -5.29
N PHE A 117 -5.07 11.64 -4.83
CA PHE A 117 -5.70 10.59 -5.61
C PHE A 117 -7.22 10.56 -5.32
N PRO A 118 -8.05 11.27 -6.10
CA PRO A 118 -9.49 11.39 -5.82
C PRO A 118 -10.28 10.09 -5.97
N VAL A 119 -9.75 9.15 -6.75
CA VAL A 119 -10.36 7.84 -7.01
C VAL A 119 -9.34 6.76 -6.68
N LEU A 120 -9.53 6.10 -5.54
CA LEU A 120 -8.76 4.93 -5.10
C LEU A 120 -9.60 3.67 -5.24
N ILE A 121 -8.99 2.59 -5.72
CA ILE A 121 -9.65 1.29 -5.84
C ILE A 121 -8.75 0.21 -5.27
N ASP A 122 -9.11 -0.26 -4.08
CA ASP A 122 -8.45 -1.40 -3.46
C ASP A 122 -9.14 -2.71 -3.87
N THR A 123 -8.45 -3.47 -4.72
CA THR A 123 -8.95 -4.76 -5.23
C THR A 123 -9.23 -5.75 -4.10
N LYS A 124 -8.55 -5.66 -2.94
CA LYS A 124 -8.86 -6.53 -1.79
C LYS A 124 -10.25 -6.25 -1.23
N THR A 125 -10.69 -4.99 -1.24
CA THR A 125 -12.04 -4.60 -0.80
C THR A 125 -13.10 -5.09 -1.80
N VAL A 126 -12.86 -4.87 -3.10
CA VAL A 126 -13.77 -5.31 -4.18
C VAL A 126 -13.96 -6.83 -4.15
N THR A 127 -12.84 -7.56 -4.11
CA THR A 127 -12.82 -9.02 -4.08
C THR A 127 -13.51 -9.55 -2.83
N LYS A 128 -13.27 -9.01 -1.64
CA LYS A 128 -14.01 -9.42 -0.43
C LYS A 128 -15.53 -9.39 -0.58
N SER A 129 -16.09 -8.45 -1.33
CA SER A 129 -17.53 -8.37 -1.60
C SER A 129 -17.98 -9.42 -2.62
N ILE A 130 -17.24 -9.58 -3.72
CA ILE A 130 -17.51 -10.59 -4.75
C ILE A 130 -17.56 -11.99 -4.13
N TRP A 131 -16.64 -12.35 -3.23
CA TRP A 131 -16.61 -13.68 -2.60
C TRP A 131 -17.76 -13.90 -1.60
N LYS A 132 -18.46 -12.83 -1.18
CA LYS A 132 -19.72 -12.97 -0.43
C LYS A 132 -20.91 -13.18 -1.35
N LYS A 133 -20.91 -12.53 -2.51
CA LYS A 133 -21.99 -12.59 -3.52
C LYS A 133 -21.85 -13.80 -4.47
N CYS A 134 -20.68 -14.43 -4.54
CA CYS A 134 -20.35 -15.50 -5.47
C CYS A 134 -19.82 -16.73 -4.74
N LEU A 135 -20.19 -17.92 -5.21
CA LEU A 135 -19.71 -19.21 -4.72
C LEU A 135 -18.32 -19.55 -5.30
N PHE A 136 -17.33 -18.68 -5.10
CA PHE A 136 -15.97 -18.91 -5.60
C PHE A 136 -15.03 -19.51 -4.53
N PRO A 137 -14.03 -20.30 -4.95
CA PRO A 137 -12.92 -20.68 -4.08
C PRO A 137 -12.33 -19.44 -3.41
N ARG A 138 -12.19 -19.49 -2.08
CA ARG A 138 -11.62 -18.36 -1.34
C ARG A 138 -10.15 -18.23 -1.68
N ALA A 139 -9.77 -17.08 -2.23
CA ALA A 139 -8.39 -16.72 -2.48
C ALA A 139 -7.88 -15.76 -1.41
N SER A 140 -6.65 -15.98 -0.97
CA SER A 140 -6.03 -15.29 0.16
C SER A 140 -5.10 -14.17 -0.29
N ASN A 141 -4.43 -14.32 -1.43
CA ASN A 141 -3.47 -13.38 -2.00
C ASN A 141 -3.83 -12.96 -3.44
N LEU A 142 -3.14 -11.95 -3.98
CA LEU A 142 -3.43 -11.38 -5.29
C LEU A 142 -3.28 -12.38 -6.44
N LEU A 143 -2.25 -13.24 -6.39
CA LEU A 143 -2.00 -14.23 -7.44
C LEU A 143 -3.11 -15.28 -7.48
N GLU A 144 -3.49 -15.85 -6.34
CA GLU A 144 -4.61 -16.78 -6.24
C GLU A 144 -5.91 -16.13 -6.72
N VAL A 145 -6.15 -14.88 -6.35
CA VAL A 145 -7.32 -14.12 -6.81
C VAL A 145 -7.32 -14.02 -8.34
N TYR A 146 -6.18 -13.65 -8.93
CA TYR A 146 -6.03 -13.58 -10.38
C TYR A 146 -6.26 -14.94 -11.05
N GLU A 147 -5.66 -16.00 -10.52
CA GLU A 147 -5.79 -17.36 -11.06
C GLU A 147 -7.23 -17.87 -10.98
N VAL A 148 -7.93 -17.64 -9.86
CA VAL A 148 -9.36 -17.95 -9.74
C VAL A 148 -10.16 -17.15 -10.76
N LEU A 149 -9.89 -15.84 -10.91
CA LEU A 149 -10.58 -14.96 -11.86
C LEU A 149 -10.29 -15.30 -13.34
N CYS A 150 -9.15 -15.93 -13.61
CA CYS A 150 -8.76 -16.38 -14.94
C CYS A 150 -9.14 -17.84 -15.22
N SER A 151 -9.39 -18.65 -14.19
CA SER A 151 -9.79 -20.04 -14.36
C SER A 151 -11.13 -20.11 -15.09
N SER A 152 -11.19 -21.00 -16.08
CA SER A 152 -12.28 -21.17 -17.05
C SER A 152 -13.64 -21.48 -16.44
N SER A 153 -13.74 -21.71 -15.12
CA SER A 153 -14.99 -21.82 -14.38
C SER A 153 -15.82 -20.53 -14.31
N LEU A 154 -15.29 -19.40 -14.81
CA LEU A 154 -15.95 -18.09 -14.72
C LEU A 154 -16.58 -17.58 -16.01
N ASN A 155 -16.35 -18.26 -17.14
CA ASN A 155 -17.12 -18.24 -18.39
C ASN A 155 -16.23 -18.79 -19.53
N PRO A 156 -16.35 -20.08 -19.90
CA PRO A 156 -15.60 -20.66 -21.02
C PRO A 156 -15.89 -20.02 -22.39
N GLU A 157 -17.03 -19.31 -22.51
CA GLU A 157 -17.57 -18.81 -23.79
C GLU A 157 -18.01 -17.34 -23.73
N ASP A 158 -17.40 -16.53 -22.85
CA ASP A 158 -17.68 -15.09 -22.83
C ASP A 158 -16.69 -14.32 -23.70
N PRO A 159 -17.01 -14.04 -24.98
CA PRO A 159 -16.16 -13.25 -25.87
C PRO A 159 -16.01 -11.80 -25.42
N THR A 160 -16.83 -11.33 -24.46
CA THR A 160 -16.84 -9.94 -23.96
C THR A 160 -15.95 -9.75 -22.72
N CYS A 161 -15.36 -10.83 -22.19
CA CYS A 161 -14.44 -10.74 -21.06
C CYS A 161 -13.20 -9.92 -21.45
N PRO A 162 -12.73 -8.97 -20.61
CA PRO A 162 -11.60 -8.13 -20.97
C PRO A 162 -10.33 -8.95 -21.22
N VAL A 163 -9.77 -8.79 -22.42
CA VAL A 163 -8.49 -9.36 -22.83
C VAL A 163 -7.36 -8.47 -22.33
N MET A 164 -6.49 -9.03 -21.49
CA MET A 164 -5.33 -8.32 -20.96
C MET A 164 -4.11 -8.63 -21.83
N ALA A 165 -3.77 -7.71 -22.72
CA ALA A 165 -2.56 -7.79 -23.52
C ALA A 165 -1.39 -7.11 -22.80
N LEU A 166 -0.21 -7.76 -22.80
CA LEU A 166 1.04 -7.13 -22.37
C LEU A 166 1.61 -6.29 -23.53
N ALA A 167 2.20 -5.15 -23.19
CA ALA A 167 2.98 -4.38 -24.15
C ALA A 167 4.21 -5.19 -24.62
N SER A 168 4.70 -4.92 -25.83
CA SER A 168 5.77 -5.70 -26.47
C SER A 168 7.08 -5.70 -25.67
N ASP A 169 7.37 -4.61 -24.95
CA ASP A 169 8.52 -4.45 -24.06
C ASP A 169 8.38 -5.20 -22.72
N CYS A 170 7.19 -5.74 -22.43
CA CYS A 170 6.85 -6.45 -21.20
C CYS A 170 6.73 -7.97 -21.40
N SER A 171 7.17 -8.52 -22.54
CA SER A 171 7.11 -9.94 -22.90
C SER A 171 7.69 -10.88 -21.83
N ARG A 172 8.70 -10.43 -21.07
CA ARG A 172 9.28 -11.15 -19.93
C ARG A 172 8.26 -11.64 -18.91
N TYR A 173 7.13 -10.94 -18.76
CA TYR A 173 6.07 -11.31 -17.83
C TYR A 173 5.08 -12.31 -18.42
N ALA A 174 5.05 -12.48 -19.74
CA ALA A 174 4.29 -13.53 -20.42
C ALA A 174 5.00 -14.90 -20.28
N GLU A 175 6.32 -14.90 -20.43
CA GLU A 175 7.14 -16.11 -20.37
C GLU A 175 7.31 -16.64 -18.94
N LYS A 176 7.42 -15.74 -17.96
CA LYS A 176 7.68 -16.12 -16.56
C LYS A 176 6.85 -15.30 -15.57
N LYS A 177 5.93 -15.99 -14.89
CA LYS A 177 5.24 -15.46 -13.70
C LYS A 177 6.28 -14.95 -12.69
N SER A 178 6.12 -13.69 -12.26
CA SER A 178 7.08 -13.01 -11.38
C SER A 178 6.36 -12.32 -10.20
N PRO A 179 5.61 -13.07 -9.36
CA PRO A 179 4.95 -12.48 -8.19
C PRO A 179 5.98 -11.79 -7.28
N HIS A 180 5.55 -10.76 -6.57
CA HIS A 180 6.39 -9.92 -5.69
C HIS A 180 7.34 -8.96 -6.42
N LYS A 181 7.22 -8.81 -7.74
CA LYS A 181 7.79 -7.68 -8.46
C LYS A 181 6.72 -6.62 -8.65
N ALA A 182 6.98 -5.39 -8.19
CA ALA A 182 6.00 -4.30 -8.19
C ALA A 182 5.27 -4.11 -9.52
N GLY A 183 5.99 -4.14 -10.65
CA GLY A 183 5.37 -4.00 -11.98
C GLY A 183 4.47 -5.17 -12.37
N TYR A 184 4.82 -6.40 -11.99
CA TYR A 184 4.00 -7.59 -12.26
C TYR A 184 2.76 -7.60 -11.35
N ASP A 185 2.93 -7.29 -10.06
CA ASP A 185 1.82 -7.22 -9.12
C ASP A 185 0.84 -6.09 -9.48
N ALA A 186 1.34 -4.95 -9.98
CA ALA A 186 0.50 -3.87 -10.51
C ALA A 186 -0.32 -4.32 -11.73
N PHE A 187 0.28 -5.09 -12.65
CA PHE A 187 -0.43 -5.69 -13.78
C PHE A 187 -1.54 -6.64 -13.29
N LEU A 188 -1.22 -7.59 -12.39
CA LEU A 188 -2.20 -8.51 -11.81
C LEU A 188 -3.34 -7.73 -11.13
N CYS A 189 -3.01 -6.68 -10.40
CA CYS A 189 -3.99 -5.84 -9.72
C CYS A 189 -4.97 -5.17 -10.69
N GLY A 190 -4.46 -4.62 -11.81
CA GLY A 190 -5.31 -4.08 -12.88
C GLY A 190 -6.21 -5.15 -13.52
N SER A 191 -5.66 -6.32 -13.83
CA SER A 191 -6.43 -7.44 -14.40
C SER A 191 -7.52 -7.94 -13.46
N VAL A 192 -7.21 -8.08 -12.17
CA VAL A 192 -8.16 -8.49 -11.13
C VAL A 192 -9.30 -7.48 -11.03
N LEU A 193 -8.99 -6.18 -11.06
CA LEU A 193 -10.02 -5.14 -11.02
C LEU A 193 -10.97 -5.26 -12.22
N LEU A 194 -10.43 -5.31 -13.44
CA LEU A 194 -11.23 -5.33 -14.66
C LEU A 194 -12.12 -6.57 -14.73
N LYS A 195 -11.58 -7.76 -14.41
CA LYS A 195 -12.37 -8.99 -14.35
C LYS A 195 -13.43 -8.94 -13.24
N SER A 196 -13.09 -8.39 -12.08
CA SER A 196 -14.02 -8.20 -10.97
C SER A 196 -15.18 -7.26 -11.35
N ALA A 197 -14.88 -6.14 -11.98
CA ALA A 197 -15.87 -5.16 -12.43
C ALA A 197 -16.77 -5.75 -13.52
N HIS A 198 -16.19 -6.48 -14.47
CA HIS A 198 -16.94 -7.17 -15.51
C HIS A 198 -17.93 -8.20 -14.94
N LEU A 199 -17.48 -9.01 -13.98
CA LEU A 199 -18.35 -9.97 -13.28
C LEU A 199 -19.49 -9.29 -12.51
N LEU A 200 -19.22 -8.13 -11.90
CA LEU A 200 -20.26 -7.34 -11.21
C LEU A 200 -21.26 -6.75 -12.20
N LEU A 201 -20.78 -6.21 -13.32
CA LEU A 201 -21.61 -5.63 -14.37
C LEU A 201 -22.58 -6.65 -14.96
N ARG A 202 -22.06 -7.80 -15.39
CA ARG A 202 -22.89 -8.90 -15.93
C ARG A 202 -23.96 -9.42 -14.98
N ARG A 203 -23.77 -9.26 -13.67
CA ARG A 203 -24.77 -9.65 -12.67
C ARG A 203 -25.81 -8.57 -12.39
N SER A 204 -25.50 -7.32 -12.71
CA SER A 204 -26.40 -6.18 -12.49
C SER A 204 -27.35 -5.93 -13.65
N THR A 205 -26.99 -6.38 -14.85
CA THR A 205 -27.80 -6.27 -16.07
C THR A 205 -28.22 -7.68 -16.49
N ASP A 206 -29.52 -7.96 -16.49
CA ASP A 206 -30.08 -9.18 -17.08
C ASP A 206 -29.73 -9.21 -18.59
N ASP A 207 -28.77 -10.07 -18.97
CA ASP A 207 -28.34 -10.53 -20.31
C ASP A 207 -28.09 -9.52 -21.44
N ALA A 208 -28.38 -8.23 -21.28
CA ALA A 208 -28.21 -7.20 -22.30
C ALA A 208 -26.93 -6.37 -22.10
N VAL A 209 -25.79 -7.02 -21.85
CA VAL A 209 -24.50 -6.30 -21.81
C VAL A 209 -24.06 -6.06 -23.25
N GLU A 210 -23.83 -4.78 -23.61
CA GLU A 210 -23.18 -4.45 -24.88
C GLU A 210 -21.86 -5.23 -25.01
N ALA A 211 -21.52 -5.66 -26.23
CA ALA A 211 -20.38 -6.54 -26.48
C ALA A 211 -19.03 -6.01 -25.96
N ASN A 212 -18.93 -4.70 -25.68
CA ASN A 212 -17.73 -4.03 -25.17
C ASN A 212 -18.09 -2.95 -24.12
N PRO A 213 -18.24 -3.30 -22.83
CA PRO A 213 -18.50 -2.31 -21.79
C PRO A 213 -17.37 -1.29 -21.68
N SER A 214 -17.73 -0.02 -21.61
CA SER A 214 -16.85 1.09 -21.34
C SER A 214 -16.31 1.06 -19.91
N PHE A 215 -15.16 1.70 -19.68
CA PHE A 215 -14.62 1.84 -18.32
C PHE A 215 -15.56 2.66 -17.40
N SER A 216 -16.38 3.54 -17.96
CA SER A 216 -17.36 4.30 -17.18
C SER A 216 -18.42 3.39 -16.55
N GLU A 217 -18.89 2.37 -17.29
CA GLU A 217 -19.84 1.39 -16.76
C GLU A 217 -19.22 0.54 -15.64
N TYR A 218 -17.94 0.18 -15.79
CA TYR A 218 -17.18 -0.46 -14.71
C TYR A 218 -17.09 0.44 -13.48
N LEU A 219 -16.82 1.73 -13.63
CA LEU A 219 -16.81 2.66 -12.50
C LEU A 219 -18.16 2.75 -11.80
N THR A 220 -19.27 2.70 -12.54
CA THR A 220 -20.63 2.71 -11.98
C THR A 220 -20.85 1.51 -11.05
N VAL A 221 -20.53 0.29 -11.48
CA VAL A 221 -20.68 -0.90 -10.62
C VAL A 221 -19.65 -0.97 -9.50
N LEU A 222 -18.53 -0.26 -9.66
CA LEU A 222 -17.51 -0.13 -8.63
C LEU A 222 -17.77 1.00 -7.62
N ALA A 223 -18.81 1.82 -7.83
CA ALA A 223 -19.08 3.04 -7.05
C ALA A 223 -19.09 2.78 -5.54
N GLU A 224 -19.66 1.65 -5.09
CA GLU A 224 -19.73 1.29 -3.66
C GLU A 224 -18.35 0.96 -3.04
N TYR A 225 -17.31 0.74 -3.84
CA TYR A 225 -15.96 0.38 -3.41
C TYR A 225 -14.93 1.50 -3.58
N LEU A 226 -15.29 2.57 -4.29
CA LEU A 226 -14.38 3.69 -4.51
C LEU A 226 -13.94 4.29 -3.18
N ASN A 227 -12.67 4.67 -3.10
CA ASN A 227 -12.05 5.30 -1.95
C ASN A 227 -12.06 4.47 -0.65
N LYS A 228 -12.40 3.17 -0.73
CA LYS A 228 -12.38 2.24 0.41
C LYS A 228 -11.14 1.34 0.36
N VAL A 229 -10.12 1.70 1.13
CA VAL A 229 -8.86 0.96 1.21
C VAL A 229 -8.90 -0.04 2.34
N ASN A 230 -8.49 -1.28 2.07
CA ASN A 230 -8.57 -2.36 3.03
C ASN A 230 -7.65 -2.13 4.24
N VAL A 231 -8.15 -2.39 5.44
CA VAL A 231 -7.34 -2.43 6.66
C VAL A 231 -7.25 -3.86 7.16
N ILE A 232 -6.03 -4.37 7.25
CA ILE A 232 -5.77 -5.67 7.86
C ILE A 232 -5.68 -5.47 9.37
N ARG A 233 -6.52 -6.20 10.11
CA ARG A 233 -6.45 -6.31 11.59
C ARG A 233 -6.62 -4.96 12.33
N GLY A 234 -7.34 -4.00 11.74
CA GLY A 234 -7.70 -2.73 12.40
C GLY A 234 -9.12 -2.72 12.95
N GLY A 235 -9.47 -1.71 13.75
CA GLY A 235 -10.82 -1.51 14.29
C GLY A 235 -11.91 -1.29 13.23
N VAL A 236 -11.50 -0.99 12.00
CA VAL A 236 -12.34 -0.89 10.80
C VAL A 236 -11.87 -1.90 9.76
N SER A 237 -12.75 -2.34 8.86
CA SER A 237 -12.40 -3.25 7.76
C SER A 237 -11.80 -2.54 6.54
N SER A 238 -12.09 -1.25 6.42
CA SER A 238 -11.57 -0.37 5.38
C SER A 238 -11.60 1.09 5.85
N ILE A 239 -10.65 1.89 5.35
CA ILE A 239 -10.65 3.35 5.47
C ILE A 239 -11.41 3.93 4.28
N ASN A 240 -12.34 4.84 4.53
CA ASN A 240 -13.06 5.57 3.49
C ASN A 240 -12.41 6.95 3.29
N PHE A 241 -11.60 7.11 2.25
CA PHE A 241 -10.89 8.36 2.01
C PHE A 241 -11.80 9.53 1.58
N SER A 242 -13.03 9.25 1.14
CA SER A 242 -14.02 10.27 0.75
C SER A 242 -15.09 10.54 1.81
N GLY A 243 -15.03 9.90 2.99
CA GLY A 243 -16.06 10.08 4.01
C GLY A 243 -15.76 9.35 5.32
N GLU A 244 -16.80 9.02 6.06
CA GLU A 244 -16.65 8.33 7.35
C GLU A 244 -16.32 6.85 7.19
N ASP A 245 -15.55 6.33 8.16
CA ASP A 245 -15.22 4.91 8.21
C ASP A 245 -16.37 4.12 8.84
N VAL A 246 -16.73 3.01 8.22
CA VAL A 246 -17.78 2.14 8.76
C VAL A 246 -17.23 1.34 9.95
N PRO A 247 -17.82 1.48 11.16
CA PRO A 247 -17.41 0.70 12.31
C PRO A 247 -17.58 -0.80 12.01
N CYS A 248 -16.57 -1.59 12.36
CA CYS A 248 -16.65 -3.04 12.20
C CYS A 248 -16.78 -3.71 13.55
N GLN A 249 -17.76 -4.61 13.67
CA GLN A 249 -17.86 -5.47 14.83
C GLN A 249 -16.75 -6.52 14.75
N HIS A 250 -15.78 -6.42 15.66
CA HIS A 250 -14.73 -7.41 15.78
C HIS A 250 -15.15 -8.56 16.67
N PRO A 251 -14.70 -9.79 16.37
CA PRO A 251 -14.81 -10.89 17.31
C PRO A 251 -14.13 -10.52 18.62
N PRO A 252 -14.69 -10.95 19.77
CA PRO A 252 -14.09 -10.63 21.05
C PRO A 252 -12.70 -11.26 21.13
N VAL A 253 -11.76 -10.50 21.69
CA VAL A 253 -10.41 -10.97 21.98
C VAL A 253 -10.49 -12.13 22.95
N LEU A 254 -9.73 -13.20 22.71
CA LEU A 254 -9.66 -14.34 23.62
C LEU A 254 -8.39 -14.28 24.46
N VAL A 255 -8.45 -14.84 25.66
CA VAL A 255 -7.29 -15.10 26.51
C VAL A 255 -7.16 -16.60 26.73
N VAL A 256 -5.94 -17.09 26.61
CA VAL A 256 -5.55 -18.47 26.92
C VAL A 256 -4.75 -18.44 28.21
N HIS A 257 -5.21 -19.17 29.21
CA HIS A 257 -4.47 -19.41 30.43
C HIS A 257 -3.84 -20.81 30.38
N VAL A 258 -2.52 -20.85 30.48
CA VAL A 258 -1.75 -22.09 30.49
C VAL A 258 -1.69 -22.67 31.90
N ARG A 259 -1.95 -23.98 32.02
CA ARG A 259 -1.87 -24.75 33.28
C ARG A 259 -1.00 -25.98 33.07
N GLY A 260 0.04 -26.13 33.89
CA GLY A 260 0.88 -27.33 33.88
C GLY A 260 1.70 -27.54 32.61
N TRP A 261 1.92 -26.49 31.80
CA TRP A 261 2.71 -26.57 30.57
C TRP A 261 3.76 -25.44 30.53
N PRO A 262 4.89 -25.61 31.25
CA PRO A 262 5.91 -24.58 31.38
C PRO A 262 6.69 -24.39 30.07
N GLY A 263 7.17 -23.16 29.83
CA GLY A 263 8.04 -22.86 28.68
C GLY A 263 7.32 -22.60 27.34
N LEU A 264 5.99 -22.57 27.32
CA LEU A 264 5.25 -22.20 26.12
C LEU A 264 5.57 -20.77 25.66
N ASN A 265 5.70 -20.62 24.35
CA ASN A 265 5.85 -19.35 23.67
C ASN A 265 4.69 -19.15 22.68
N GLU A 266 4.64 -17.98 22.06
CA GLU A 266 3.59 -17.60 21.12
C GLU A 266 3.50 -18.54 19.91
N ARG A 267 4.63 -19.10 19.46
CA ARG A 267 4.69 -20.01 18.31
C ARG A 267 4.03 -21.35 18.63
N HIS A 268 4.26 -21.91 19.82
CA HIS A 268 3.62 -23.15 20.24
C HIS A 268 2.11 -22.98 20.36
N ILE A 269 1.65 -21.89 20.97
CA ILE A 269 0.22 -21.57 21.05
C ILE A 269 -0.36 -21.37 19.64
N TYR A 270 0.35 -20.67 18.75
CA TYR A 270 -0.10 -20.50 17.37
C TYR A 270 -0.25 -21.85 16.65
N GLN A 271 0.71 -22.76 16.80
CA GLN A 271 0.67 -24.08 16.20
C GLN A 271 -0.51 -24.93 16.70
N GLU A 272 -0.80 -24.87 18.00
CA GLU A 272 -1.94 -25.57 18.63
C GLU A 272 -3.28 -25.17 17.98
N PHE A 273 -3.50 -23.87 17.79
CA PHE A 273 -4.75 -23.38 17.19
C PHE A 273 -4.77 -23.43 15.66
N LYS A 274 -3.61 -23.54 14.98
CA LYS A 274 -3.47 -23.44 13.52
C LYS A 274 -4.37 -24.40 12.75
N ALA A 275 -4.55 -25.62 13.26
CA ALA A 275 -5.38 -26.64 12.62
C ALA A 275 -6.86 -26.26 12.59
N LEU A 276 -7.33 -25.55 13.61
CA LEU A 276 -8.73 -25.16 13.75
C LEU A 276 -8.99 -23.78 13.14
N CYS A 277 -8.08 -22.83 13.37
CA CYS A 277 -8.33 -21.41 13.14
C CYS A 277 -7.03 -20.64 12.94
N CYS A 278 -7.11 -19.55 12.17
CA CYS A 278 -6.03 -18.57 12.10
C CYS A 278 -6.24 -17.49 13.17
N PHE A 279 -5.33 -17.43 14.13
CA PHE A 279 -5.26 -16.40 15.18
C PHE A 279 -3.91 -15.70 15.16
N ASP A 280 -3.89 -14.42 15.53
CA ASP A 280 -2.67 -13.78 15.99
C ASP A 280 -2.52 -14.02 17.49
N VAL A 281 -1.33 -14.45 17.88
CA VAL A 281 -0.99 -14.78 19.25
C VAL A 281 -0.03 -13.76 19.80
N ARG A 282 -0.36 -13.18 20.95
CA ARG A 282 0.55 -12.30 21.69
C ARG A 282 0.61 -12.72 23.15
N ARG A 283 1.81 -12.79 23.73
CA ARG A 283 1.96 -13.06 25.15
C ARG A 283 1.50 -11.86 25.98
N LEU A 284 0.68 -12.15 26.98
CA LEU A 284 0.17 -11.16 27.94
C LEU A 284 0.94 -11.22 29.27
N SER A 285 1.29 -12.43 29.73
CA SER A 285 2.09 -12.66 30.92
C SER A 285 2.84 -14.00 30.83
N LYS A 286 3.50 -14.43 31.90
CA LYS A 286 4.26 -15.70 31.91
C LYS A 286 3.41 -16.89 31.44
N ASN A 287 2.14 -16.95 31.86
CA ASN A 287 1.22 -18.08 31.61
C ASN A 287 -0.05 -17.67 30.85
N GLN A 288 -0.10 -16.47 30.27
CA GLN A 288 -1.29 -15.99 29.56
C GLN A 288 -0.94 -15.48 28.17
N PHE A 289 -1.80 -15.80 27.22
CA PHE A 289 -1.69 -15.38 25.82
C PHE A 289 -3.02 -14.78 25.36
N ILE A 290 -2.95 -13.81 24.47
CA ILE A 290 -4.09 -13.23 23.78
C ILE A 290 -4.18 -13.87 22.39
N LEU A 291 -5.40 -14.25 21.99
CA LEU A 291 -5.72 -14.64 20.63
C LEU A 291 -6.64 -13.60 19.99
N LEU A 292 -6.24 -13.14 18.81
CA LEU A 292 -7.01 -12.21 17.98
C LEU A 292 -7.43 -12.92 16.69
N SER A 293 -8.72 -12.87 16.36
CA SER A 293 -9.25 -13.42 15.11
C SER A 293 -10.10 -12.39 14.40
N SER A 294 -10.05 -12.41 13.06
CA SER A 294 -10.91 -11.60 12.21
C SER A 294 -12.27 -12.27 11.92
N LYS A 295 -12.55 -13.47 12.44
CA LYS A 295 -13.79 -14.22 12.21
C LYS A 295 -14.45 -14.66 13.51
N PHE A 296 -15.74 -14.33 13.67
CA PHE A 296 -16.56 -14.77 14.81
C PHE A 296 -16.68 -16.30 14.89
N GLN A 297 -16.69 -16.98 13.75
CA GLN A 297 -16.72 -18.45 13.70
C GLN A 297 -15.52 -19.07 14.42
N HIS A 298 -14.31 -18.52 14.23
CA HIS A 298 -13.12 -19.03 14.91
C HIS A 298 -13.22 -18.91 16.43
N VAL A 299 -13.74 -17.77 16.90
CA VAL A 299 -13.94 -17.52 18.33
C VAL A 299 -14.92 -18.53 18.93
N ARG A 300 -16.05 -18.77 18.24
CA ARG A 300 -17.06 -19.75 18.69
C ARG A 300 -16.50 -21.17 18.72
N LEU A 301 -15.76 -21.57 17.68
CA LEU A 301 -15.13 -22.89 17.58
C LEU A 301 -14.14 -23.11 18.73
N VAL A 302 -13.20 -22.19 18.95
CA VAL A 302 -12.20 -22.34 20.01
C VAL A 302 -12.83 -22.37 21.40
N LEU A 303 -13.81 -21.50 21.68
CA LEU A 303 -14.49 -21.50 22.98
C LEU A 303 -15.25 -22.82 23.25
N ARG A 304 -15.74 -23.47 22.19
CA ARG A 304 -16.41 -24.77 22.29
C ARG A 304 -15.40 -25.91 22.47
N ASP A 305 -14.41 -25.99 21.59
CA ASP A 305 -13.52 -27.14 21.47
C ASP A 305 -12.47 -27.18 22.62
N TYR A 306 -12.06 -26.01 23.14
CA TYR A 306 -11.11 -25.90 24.26
C TYR A 306 -11.78 -25.74 25.63
N LYS A 307 -13.10 -25.93 25.73
CA LYS A 307 -13.83 -25.78 27.00
C LYS A 307 -13.30 -26.73 28.09
N CYS A 308 -12.90 -27.93 27.70
CA CYS A 308 -12.45 -29.01 28.60
C CYS A 308 -10.98 -29.39 28.39
N HIS A 309 -10.17 -28.54 27.74
CA HIS A 309 -8.79 -28.87 27.45
C HIS A 309 -7.93 -28.92 28.74
N PRO A 310 -7.08 -29.95 28.94
CA PRO A 310 -6.40 -30.19 30.21
C PRO A 310 -5.39 -29.09 30.60
N HIS A 311 -4.68 -28.54 29.61
CA HIS A 311 -3.59 -27.59 29.85
C HIS A 311 -3.90 -26.14 29.46
N LEU A 312 -4.99 -25.89 28.74
CA LEU A 312 -5.27 -24.60 28.11
C LEU A 312 -6.70 -24.21 28.42
N ARG A 313 -6.89 -23.14 29.19
CA ARG A 313 -8.22 -22.61 29.46
C ARG A 313 -8.42 -21.36 28.62
N VAL A 314 -9.37 -21.42 27.69
CA VAL A 314 -9.68 -20.28 26.81
C VAL A 314 -10.94 -19.56 27.30
N SER A 315 -10.92 -18.23 27.29
CA SER A 315 -12.08 -17.40 27.63
C SER A 315 -12.04 -16.04 26.94
N VAL A 316 -13.14 -15.30 26.96
CA VAL A 316 -13.19 -13.94 26.43
C VAL A 316 -12.35 -13.01 27.32
N TYR A 317 -11.48 -12.21 26.71
CA TYR A 317 -10.68 -11.21 27.40
C TYR A 317 -11.56 -10.16 28.07
N ARG A 318 -11.29 -9.87 29.34
CA ARG A 318 -11.95 -8.81 30.11
C ARG A 318 -10.86 -7.98 30.76
N HIS A 319 -10.84 -6.68 30.45
CA HIS A 319 -9.78 -5.76 30.89
C HIS A 319 -9.53 -5.86 32.40
N TRP A 320 -10.59 -5.76 33.21
CA TRP A 320 -10.52 -5.79 34.67
C TRP A 320 -10.02 -7.11 35.28
N ARG A 321 -10.17 -8.23 34.58
CA ARG A 321 -9.79 -9.55 35.11
C ARG A 321 -8.44 -10.05 34.60
N HIS A 322 -8.02 -9.59 33.43
CA HIS A 322 -6.88 -10.17 32.72
C HIS A 322 -5.75 -9.18 32.48
N SER A 323 -5.99 -7.87 32.57
CA SER A 323 -4.94 -6.87 32.39
C SER A 323 -3.87 -7.03 33.48
N PRO A 324 -2.59 -7.24 33.12
CA PRO A 324 -1.50 -7.31 34.10
C PRO A 324 -1.38 -6.05 34.94
N ARG A 325 -1.70 -4.89 34.36
CA ARG A 325 -1.66 -3.58 35.03
C ARG A 325 -2.72 -3.43 36.11
N VAL A 326 -3.87 -4.09 35.93
CA VAL A 326 -4.99 -4.01 36.88
C VAL A 326 -4.88 -5.13 37.93
N ASN A 327 -4.51 -6.35 37.53
CA ASN A 327 -4.31 -7.45 38.46
C ASN A 327 -3.18 -7.19 39.47
N CYS A 328 -2.12 -6.45 39.10
CA CYS A 328 -1.08 -6.08 40.07
C CYS A 328 -1.58 -5.14 41.18
N LEU A 329 -2.71 -4.45 40.99
CA LEU A 329 -3.30 -3.52 41.97
C LEU A 329 -4.38 -4.18 42.84
N LEU A 330 -4.82 -5.39 42.48
CA LEU A 330 -5.90 -6.13 43.14
C LEU A 330 -5.42 -7.44 43.80
N GLN A 331 -4.10 -7.71 43.76
CA GLN A 331 -3.44 -8.82 44.45
C GLN A 331 -2.70 -8.31 45.68
#